data_AF-A0AAV5ZDA3-F1
#
_entry.id   AF-A0AAV5ZDA3-F1
#
_cell.length_a   1.000
_cell.length_b   1.000
_cell.length_c   1.000
_cell.angle_alpha   90.00
_cell.angle_beta   90.00
_cell.angle_gamma   90.00
#
_symmetry.space_group_name_H-M   'P 1'
#
loop_
_entity.id
_entity.type
_entity.pdbx_description
1 polymer ?
#
loop_
_entity_poly.entity_id
_entity_poly.type
_entity_poly.pdbx_seq_one_letter_code
_entity_poly.pdbx_strand_id
1 'polypeptide(L)'
;MKSVSQRLPAALMIGILSVAGCGSGRVVLPFTLDSSTLAVSQTARDFASTEDAIRGISAILVRDLGLPLPRTFTAYVYSDRHGFERGLIDDANVAPVRAAELSEFAVGIGKRRQLLLNDESGTARGREWYRLIAHELAHVSQIEMAQGEGRAEQWLAEGMAEWVAFNVLERQGLDTVMNRRQMAVAGIRNHAALVAARLDLETLGNPRGFTVRHLREGSLPTYQLAFLMADYLIERDGFPRVVNYFRSFERKQDRHANFRETFGQSLEQFEQEVLAHLKSVVR
;
A
#
# COMPACT_ATOMS: atom_id res chain seq x y z
N MET A 1 43.74 -9.10 51.42
CA MET A 1 42.40 -9.64 51.09
C MET A 1 41.57 -8.52 50.47
N LYS A 2 41.24 -8.68 49.19
CA LYS A 2 40.25 -8.01 48.31
C LYS A 2 39.82 -6.56 48.64
N SER A 3 40.33 -5.60 47.86
CA SER A 3 39.68 -4.31 47.62
C SER A 3 38.50 -4.51 46.66
N VAL A 4 37.29 -4.14 47.09
CA VAL A 4 36.10 -4.07 46.23
C VAL A 4 36.10 -2.70 45.56
N SER A 5 36.41 -2.67 44.27
CA SER A 5 36.23 -1.48 43.42
C SER A 5 34.79 -1.46 42.93
N GLN A 6 33.98 -0.55 43.47
CA GLN A 6 32.65 -0.23 42.95
C GLN A 6 32.82 0.54 41.63
N ARG A 7 32.52 -0.11 40.51
CA ARG A 7 32.32 0.56 39.22
C ARG A 7 30.83 0.87 39.08
N LEU A 8 30.46 2.15 39.18
CA LEU A 8 29.16 2.63 38.71
C LEU A 8 29.08 2.44 37.18
N PRO A 9 28.02 1.84 36.63
CA PRO A 9 27.79 1.86 35.19
C PRO A 9 27.28 3.24 34.79
N ALA A 10 28.01 3.91 33.90
CA ALA A 10 27.53 5.11 33.21
C ALA A 10 26.32 4.71 32.34
N ALA A 11 25.13 5.13 32.75
CA ALA A 11 23.92 5.02 31.95
C ALA A 11 24.07 5.94 30.72
N LEU A 12 24.21 5.33 29.55
CA LEU A 12 24.21 6.02 28.26
C LEU A 12 22.75 6.38 27.94
N MET A 13 22.31 7.57 28.36
CA MET A 13 21.08 8.20 27.89
C MET A 13 21.22 8.51 26.40
N ILE A 14 20.65 7.66 25.55
CA ILE A 14 20.42 7.97 24.13
C ILE A 14 19.25 8.95 24.11
N GLY A 15 19.55 10.25 24.10
CA GLY A 15 18.56 11.29 23.87
C GLY A 15 18.01 11.17 22.45
N ILE A 16 16.69 11.01 22.34
CA ILE A 16 15.97 11.19 21.07
C ILE A 16 16.12 12.66 20.70
N LEU A 17 16.98 12.95 19.72
CA LEU A 17 17.06 14.27 19.09
C LEU A 17 15.88 14.41 18.12
N SER A 18 14.75 14.88 18.65
CA SER A 18 13.70 15.48 17.82
C SER A 18 14.23 16.81 17.30
N VAL A 19 14.86 16.82 16.12
CA VAL A 19 15.20 18.07 15.45
C VAL A 19 13.89 18.68 14.95
N ALA A 20 13.26 19.50 15.78
CA ALA A 20 12.18 20.38 15.38
C ALA A 20 12.76 21.48 14.49
N GLY A 21 12.97 21.16 13.21
CA GLY A 21 13.25 22.15 12.18
C GLY A 21 12.04 23.06 12.05
N CYS A 22 12.11 24.26 12.62
CA CYS A 22 11.18 25.35 12.32
C CYS A 22 11.33 25.70 10.84
N GLY A 23 10.56 25.07 9.96
CA GLY A 23 10.60 25.34 8.52
C GLY A 23 10.02 24.28 7.58
N SER A 24 9.84 23.04 8.03
CA SER A 24 9.18 22.01 7.21
C SER A 24 7.95 21.53 7.95
N GLY A 25 6.76 21.78 7.41
CA GLY A 25 5.50 21.17 7.85
C GLY A 25 5.50 19.65 7.60
N ARG A 26 6.50 18.93 8.12
CA ARG A 26 6.63 17.48 7.98
C ARG A 26 7.21 16.84 9.25
N VAL A 27 6.69 15.68 9.59
CA VAL A 27 7.19 14.79 10.64
C VAL A 27 7.95 13.65 9.97
N VAL A 28 9.15 13.34 10.45
CA VAL A 28 9.99 12.24 9.96
C VAL A 28 10.06 11.14 11.00
N LEU A 29 9.65 9.93 10.64
CA LEU A 29 9.49 8.79 11.54
C LEU A 29 10.34 7.61 11.03
N PRO A 30 11.54 7.38 11.58
CA PRO A 30 12.34 6.21 11.23
C PRO A 30 11.81 4.94 11.92
N PHE A 31 11.59 3.89 11.14
CA PHE A 31 11.17 2.58 11.64
C PHE A 31 12.27 1.55 11.50
N THR A 32 12.46 0.76 12.56
CA THR A 32 13.17 -0.52 12.52
C THR A 32 12.18 -1.58 12.93
N LEU A 33 11.87 -2.49 12.02
CA LEU A 33 11.00 -3.63 12.25
C LEU A 33 11.85 -4.83 12.66
N ASP A 34 11.53 -5.39 13.82
CA ASP A 34 12.03 -6.69 14.23
C ASP A 34 10.83 -7.64 14.33
N SER A 35 10.77 -8.59 13.39
CA SER A 35 9.66 -9.54 13.28
C SER A 35 9.45 -10.37 14.55
N SER A 36 10.50 -10.58 15.35
CA SER A 36 10.43 -11.29 16.61
C SER A 36 9.71 -10.50 17.71
N THR A 37 9.72 -9.17 17.64
CA THR A 37 9.17 -8.28 18.68
C THR A 37 7.93 -7.48 18.24
N LEU A 38 7.53 -7.55 16.97
CA LEU A 38 6.33 -6.87 16.44
C LEU A 38 5.02 -7.34 17.12
N ALA A 39 4.60 -6.70 18.19
CA ALA A 39 3.30 -6.98 18.80
C ALA A 39 2.15 -6.59 17.85
N VAL A 40 1.21 -7.50 17.61
CA VAL A 40 -0.02 -7.18 16.89
C VAL A 40 -0.97 -6.50 17.88
N SER A 41 -1.28 -5.22 17.66
CA SER A 41 -2.37 -4.56 18.38
C SER A 41 -3.69 -5.16 17.93
N GLN A 42 -4.51 -5.55 18.90
CA GLN A 42 -5.77 -6.24 18.64
C GLN A 42 -6.89 -5.28 18.23
N THR A 43 -6.77 -3.97 18.51
CA THR A 43 -7.84 -3.02 18.20
C THR A 43 -7.32 -1.63 17.82
N ALA A 44 -8.01 -0.98 16.89
CA ALA A 44 -7.62 0.35 16.41
C ALA A 44 -7.73 1.44 17.48
N ARG A 45 -8.40 1.15 18.61
CA ARG A 45 -8.44 2.01 19.80
C ARG A 45 -7.05 2.24 20.40
N ASP A 46 -6.09 1.39 20.08
CA ASP A 46 -4.71 1.50 20.58
C ASP A 46 -3.85 2.46 19.73
N PHE A 47 -4.33 2.93 18.57
CA PHE A 47 -3.58 3.82 17.69
C PHE A 47 -3.68 5.28 18.14
N ALA A 48 -2.96 5.61 19.21
CA ALA A 48 -2.92 6.97 19.78
C ALA A 48 -2.24 7.99 18.85
N SER A 49 -1.35 7.54 17.97
CA SER A 49 -0.63 8.37 16.99
C SER A 49 -0.51 7.70 15.62
N THR A 50 -0.08 8.47 14.61
CA THR A 50 0.29 7.92 13.29
C THR A 50 1.45 6.94 13.39
N GLU A 51 2.40 7.16 14.30
CA GLU A 51 3.49 6.21 14.55
C GLU A 51 2.94 4.87 15.07
N ASP A 52 2.03 4.90 16.04
CA ASP A 52 1.39 3.70 16.59
C ASP A 52 0.59 2.95 15.51
N ALA A 53 -0.14 3.69 14.66
CA ALA A 53 -0.87 3.11 13.54
C ALA A 53 0.09 2.42 12.55
N ILE A 54 1.19 3.06 12.15
CA ILE A 54 2.18 2.46 11.25
C ILE A 54 2.79 1.19 11.88
N ARG A 55 3.15 1.21 13.18
CA ARG A 55 3.70 0.02 13.87
C ARG A 55 2.68 -1.11 13.93
N GLY A 56 1.46 -0.82 14.37
CA GLY A 56 0.40 -1.83 14.52
C GLY A 56 -0.01 -2.44 13.19
N ILE A 57 -0.18 -1.62 12.15
CA ILE A 57 -0.51 -2.08 10.80
C ILE A 57 0.65 -2.88 10.20
N SER A 58 1.90 -2.45 10.40
CA SER A 58 3.08 -3.23 9.99
C SER A 58 3.10 -4.62 10.63
N ALA A 59 2.72 -4.73 11.90
CA ALA A 59 2.63 -6.02 12.59
C ALA A 59 1.56 -6.93 11.95
N ILE A 60 0.38 -6.40 11.60
CA ILE A 60 -0.68 -7.16 10.91
C ILE A 60 -0.20 -7.64 9.54
N LEU A 61 0.42 -6.77 8.74
CA LEU A 61 0.95 -7.14 7.42
C LEU A 61 1.95 -8.29 7.54
N VAL A 62 2.91 -8.20 8.46
CA VAL A 62 3.98 -9.19 8.62
C VAL A 62 3.47 -10.49 9.22
N ARG A 63 2.70 -10.44 10.32
CA ARG A 63 2.33 -11.63 11.10
C ARG A 63 1.06 -12.31 10.61
N ASP A 64 0.05 -11.53 10.24
CA ASP A 64 -1.27 -12.07 9.93
C ASP A 64 -1.48 -12.26 8.43
N LEU A 65 -0.86 -11.40 7.60
CA LEU A 65 -0.95 -11.48 6.14
C LEU A 65 0.29 -12.10 5.49
N GLY A 66 1.39 -12.30 6.24
CA GLY A 66 2.63 -12.89 5.71
C GLY A 66 3.32 -12.02 4.65
N LEU A 67 3.09 -10.71 4.69
CA LEU A 67 3.65 -9.73 3.78
C LEU A 67 4.97 -9.19 4.33
N PRO A 68 6.10 -9.35 3.60
CA PRO A 68 7.38 -8.86 4.09
C PRO A 68 7.40 -7.33 4.02
N LEU A 69 8.04 -6.70 5.00
CA LEU A 69 8.42 -5.30 4.96
C LEU A 69 9.95 -5.21 5.11
N PRO A 70 10.60 -4.18 4.57
CA PRO A 70 12.01 -3.98 4.78
C PRO A 70 12.29 -3.79 6.27
N ARG A 71 13.42 -4.34 6.75
CA ARG A 71 13.85 -4.22 8.16
C ARG A 71 13.86 -2.78 8.65
N THR A 72 14.15 -1.84 7.75
CA THR A 72 14.19 -0.41 8.04
C THR A 72 13.53 0.37 6.91
N PHE A 73 12.67 1.32 7.27
CA PHE A 73 12.06 2.28 6.35
C PHE A 73 11.78 3.59 7.09
N THR A 74 11.54 4.66 6.35
CA THR A 74 11.20 5.96 6.93
C THR A 74 9.81 6.36 6.48
N ALA A 75 8.95 6.77 7.43
CA ALA A 75 7.71 7.45 7.09
C ALA A 75 7.88 8.97 7.20
N TYR A 76 7.25 9.69 6.28
CA TYR A 76 7.18 11.14 6.23
C TYR A 76 5.70 11.53 6.24
N VAL A 77 5.30 12.36 7.19
CA VAL A 77 3.93 12.88 7.29
C VAL A 77 3.96 14.38 7.06
N TYR A 78 3.35 14.85 5.99
CA TYR A 78 3.33 16.25 5.59
C TYR A 78 2.01 16.90 6.01
N SER A 79 2.06 18.14 6.49
CA SER A 79 0.88 18.88 6.98
C SER A 79 0.12 19.60 5.88
N ASP A 80 0.66 19.63 4.66
CA ASP A 80 0.04 20.30 3.52
C ASP A 80 0.55 19.70 2.20
N ARG A 81 -0.25 19.90 1.15
CA ARG A 81 0.02 19.37 -0.18
C ARG A 81 1.33 19.87 -0.79
N HIS A 82 1.71 21.13 -0.55
CA HIS A 82 2.95 21.68 -1.11
C HIS A 82 4.20 21.09 -0.41
N GLY A 83 4.11 20.84 0.90
CA GLY A 83 5.06 20.04 1.65
C GLY A 83 5.17 18.62 1.08
N PHE A 84 4.04 17.97 0.82
CA PHE A 84 3.99 16.63 0.22
C PHE A 84 4.64 16.60 -1.17
N GLU A 85 4.32 17.55 -2.06
CA GLU A 85 4.93 17.66 -3.39
C GLU A 85 6.45 17.81 -3.32
N ARG A 86 6.95 18.70 -2.45
CA ARG A 86 8.41 18.83 -2.23
C ARG A 86 9.01 17.54 -1.67
N GLY A 87 8.31 16.88 -0.75
CA GLY A 87 8.70 15.58 -0.22
C GLY A 87 8.83 14.49 -1.29
N LEU A 88 7.94 14.50 -2.30
CA LEU A 88 8.06 13.60 -3.45
C LEU A 88 9.40 13.79 -4.18
N ILE A 89 9.86 15.05 -4.31
CA ILE A 89 11.13 15.38 -4.95
C ILE A 89 12.30 15.04 -4.02
N ASP A 90 12.33 15.64 -2.83
CA ASP A 90 13.49 15.66 -1.95
C ASP A 90 13.70 14.33 -1.22
N ASP A 91 12.63 13.72 -0.73
CA ASP A 91 12.71 12.49 0.04
C ASP A 91 12.55 11.26 -0.87
N ALA A 92 11.66 11.31 -1.86
CA ALA A 92 11.30 10.17 -2.72
C ALA A 92 11.95 10.15 -4.11
N ASN A 93 12.80 11.14 -4.43
CA ASN A 93 13.51 11.26 -5.72
C ASN A 93 12.58 11.18 -6.94
N VAL A 94 11.37 11.71 -6.83
CA VAL A 94 10.44 11.83 -7.95
C VAL A 94 10.80 13.06 -8.77
N ALA A 95 10.82 12.91 -10.10
CA ALA A 95 11.07 14.04 -11.00
C ALA A 95 10.03 15.16 -10.76
N PRO A 96 10.40 16.45 -10.73
CA PRO A 96 9.50 17.55 -10.34
C PRO A 96 8.16 17.57 -11.09
N VAL A 97 8.18 17.33 -12.41
CA VAL A 97 6.94 17.28 -13.22
C VAL A 97 6.00 16.16 -12.76
N ARG A 98 6.56 14.99 -12.42
CA ARG A 98 5.79 13.87 -11.91
C ARG A 98 5.35 14.08 -10.46
N ALA A 99 6.15 14.77 -9.65
CA ALA A 99 5.77 15.14 -8.28
C ALA A 99 4.57 16.08 -8.28
N ALA A 100 4.58 17.11 -9.13
CA ALA A 100 3.45 18.01 -9.31
C ALA A 100 2.19 17.25 -9.73
N GLU A 101 2.28 16.38 -10.74
CA GLU A 101 1.16 15.55 -11.20
C GLU A 101 0.62 14.63 -10.11
N LEU A 102 1.49 13.91 -9.38
CA LEU A 102 1.10 13.00 -8.31
C LEU A 102 0.45 13.75 -7.15
N SER A 103 0.96 14.93 -6.79
CA SER A 103 0.44 15.71 -5.66
C SER A 103 -1.01 16.16 -5.85
N GLU A 104 -1.50 16.24 -7.10
CA GLU A 104 -2.89 16.62 -7.41
C GLU A 104 -3.92 15.60 -6.89
N PHE A 105 -3.52 14.33 -6.74
CA PHE A 105 -4.47 13.26 -6.42
C PHE A 105 -3.98 12.26 -5.37
N ALA A 106 -2.68 12.10 -5.18
CA ALA A 106 -2.12 11.19 -4.20
C ALA A 106 -2.15 11.83 -2.80
N VAL A 107 -2.72 11.10 -1.84
CA VAL A 107 -2.71 11.44 -0.41
C VAL A 107 -1.69 10.60 0.38
N GLY A 108 -1.10 9.59 -0.27
CA GLY A 108 0.02 8.80 0.24
C GLY A 108 0.77 8.14 -0.92
N ILE A 109 2.03 7.77 -0.68
CA ILE A 109 2.85 6.96 -1.60
C ILE A 109 3.78 6.04 -0.80
N GLY A 110 3.69 4.73 -1.05
CA GLY A 110 4.69 3.73 -0.71
C GLY A 110 5.78 3.64 -1.78
N LYS A 111 7.04 3.82 -1.38
CA LYS A 111 8.23 3.62 -2.22
C LYS A 111 9.22 2.67 -1.57
N ARG A 112 10.32 2.35 -2.27
CA ARG A 112 11.38 1.51 -1.70
C ARG A 112 11.87 2.09 -0.37
N ARG A 113 11.53 1.40 0.73
CA ARG A 113 11.90 1.76 2.11
C ARG A 113 11.39 3.13 2.56
N GLN A 114 10.30 3.61 1.97
CA GLN A 114 9.73 4.91 2.28
C GLN A 114 8.20 4.86 2.26
N LEU A 115 7.60 5.62 3.17
CA LEU A 115 6.17 5.84 3.24
C LEU A 115 5.93 7.35 3.33
N LEU A 116 5.28 7.95 2.34
CA LEU A 116 4.97 9.37 2.34
C LEU A 116 3.46 9.53 2.51
N LEU A 117 3.02 10.39 3.43
CA LEU A 117 1.60 10.59 3.75
C LEU A 117 1.29 12.08 3.83
N ASN A 118 0.21 12.52 3.19
CA ASN A 118 -0.28 13.89 3.26
C ASN A 118 -1.44 13.98 4.27
N ASP A 119 -1.20 14.62 5.42
CA ASP A 119 -2.21 14.98 6.42
C ASP A 119 -2.52 16.49 6.32
N GLU A 120 -3.06 16.90 5.18
CA GLU A 120 -3.37 18.30 4.88
C GLU A 120 -4.34 18.95 5.90
N SER A 121 -5.16 18.14 6.57
CA SER A 121 -6.14 18.62 7.54
C SER A 121 -5.62 18.66 8.99
N GLY A 122 -4.48 18.03 9.27
CA GLY A 122 -3.99 17.79 10.64
C GLY A 122 -4.93 16.90 11.48
N THR A 123 -5.92 16.26 10.85
CA THR A 123 -6.95 15.45 11.52
C THR A 123 -6.89 13.99 11.12
N ALA A 124 -5.87 13.58 10.37
CA ALA A 124 -5.74 12.24 9.84
C ALA A 124 -5.77 11.17 10.93
N ARG A 125 -6.95 10.58 11.12
CA ARG A 125 -7.26 9.58 12.15
C ARG A 125 -8.40 8.69 11.67
N GLY A 126 -8.54 7.55 12.33
CA GLY A 126 -9.64 6.64 12.12
C GLY A 126 -9.55 5.88 10.79
N ARG A 127 -10.70 5.34 10.38
CA ARG A 127 -10.81 4.28 9.38
C ARG A 127 -10.07 4.58 8.06
N GLU A 128 -10.32 5.72 7.43
CA GLU A 128 -9.73 6.00 6.12
C GLU A 128 -8.22 6.31 6.19
N TRP A 129 -7.76 6.85 7.32
CA TRP A 129 -6.32 7.04 7.53
C TRP A 129 -5.60 5.71 7.72
N TYR A 130 -6.16 4.81 8.51
CA TYR A 130 -5.60 3.47 8.70
C TYR A 130 -5.66 2.64 7.40
N ARG A 131 -6.73 2.82 6.59
CA ARG A 131 -6.81 2.26 5.25
C ARG A 131 -5.66 2.74 4.38
N LEU A 132 -5.41 4.05 4.35
CA LEU A 132 -4.32 4.65 3.56
C LEU A 132 -2.96 4.10 4.00
N ILE A 133 -2.67 4.10 5.31
CA ILE A 133 -1.40 3.54 5.83
C ILE A 133 -1.23 2.09 5.40
N ALA A 134 -2.27 1.26 5.53
CA ALA A 134 -2.22 -0.14 5.14
C ALA A 134 -2.01 -0.33 3.64
N HIS A 135 -2.69 0.47 2.82
CA HIS A 135 -2.54 0.49 1.36
C HIS A 135 -1.10 0.82 0.96
N GLU A 136 -0.53 1.91 1.48
CA GLU A 136 0.82 2.32 1.12
C GLU A 136 1.89 1.35 1.66
N LEU A 137 1.71 0.78 2.85
CA LEU A 137 2.59 -0.28 3.35
C LEU A 137 2.50 -1.55 2.50
N ALA A 138 1.34 -1.85 1.91
CA ALA A 138 1.22 -2.94 0.95
C ALA A 138 2.09 -2.69 -0.30
N HIS A 139 2.17 -1.46 -0.79
CA HIS A 139 3.11 -1.10 -1.86
C HIS A 139 4.57 -1.27 -1.43
N VAL A 140 4.94 -0.83 -0.22
CA VAL A 140 6.28 -1.08 0.32
C VAL A 140 6.60 -2.58 0.33
N SER A 141 5.63 -3.42 0.72
CA SER A 141 5.77 -4.88 0.70
C SER A 141 5.91 -5.45 -0.71
N GLN A 142 5.08 -5.00 -1.65
CA GLN A 142 5.14 -5.41 -3.05
C GLN A 142 6.50 -5.08 -3.67
N ILE A 143 7.05 -3.89 -3.38
CA ILE A 143 8.37 -3.46 -3.86
C ILE A 143 9.48 -4.34 -3.25
N GLU A 144 9.38 -4.68 -1.97
CA GLU A 144 10.31 -5.60 -1.31
C GLU A 144 10.27 -6.99 -1.95
N MET A 145 9.09 -7.53 -2.23
CA MET A 145 8.95 -8.84 -2.90
C MET A 145 9.45 -8.80 -4.34
N ALA A 146 9.12 -7.74 -5.09
CA ALA A 146 9.48 -7.60 -6.48
C ALA A 146 10.94 -7.16 -6.69
N GLN A 147 11.66 -6.79 -5.62
CA GLN A 147 13.01 -6.25 -5.65
C GLN A 147 13.13 -4.99 -6.54
N GLY A 148 12.06 -4.19 -6.64
CA GLY A 148 12.00 -2.98 -7.46
C GLY A 148 10.60 -2.40 -7.59
N GLU A 149 10.54 -1.13 -7.99
CA GLU A 149 9.29 -0.38 -8.19
C GLU A 149 8.70 -0.63 -9.57
N GLY A 150 7.36 -0.62 -9.68
CA GLY A 150 6.64 -0.60 -10.97
C GLY A 150 6.85 -1.80 -11.89
N ARG A 151 7.21 -2.97 -11.34
CA ARG A 151 7.48 -4.19 -12.13
C ARG A 151 6.22 -5.01 -12.46
N ALA A 152 5.29 -5.07 -11.52
CA ALA A 152 4.07 -5.85 -11.60
C ALA A 152 2.98 -5.16 -12.46
N GLU A 153 1.93 -5.91 -12.81
CA GLU A 153 0.68 -5.35 -13.32
C GLU A 153 0.17 -4.26 -12.35
N GLN A 154 0.09 -3.01 -12.79
CA GLN A 154 -0.31 -1.89 -11.92
C GLN A 154 -1.70 -2.12 -11.31
N TRP A 155 -2.69 -2.56 -12.10
CA TRP A 155 -4.02 -2.86 -11.58
C TRP A 155 -4.01 -3.91 -10.46
N LEU A 156 -3.12 -4.89 -10.53
CA LEU A 156 -3.01 -5.93 -9.51
C LEU A 156 -2.28 -5.41 -8.27
N ALA A 157 -1.27 -4.54 -8.45
CA ALA A 157 -0.59 -3.86 -7.35
C ALA A 157 -1.58 -3.00 -6.54
N GLU A 158 -2.35 -2.16 -7.20
CA GLU A 158 -3.38 -1.29 -6.60
C GLU A 158 -4.52 -2.11 -5.99
N GLY A 159 -5.02 -3.12 -6.72
CA GLY A 159 -6.10 -3.97 -6.24
C GLY A 159 -5.71 -4.81 -5.02
N MET A 160 -4.49 -5.36 -5.00
CA MET A 160 -3.97 -6.06 -3.82
C MET A 160 -3.77 -5.08 -2.65
N ALA A 161 -3.31 -3.86 -2.89
CA ALA A 161 -3.14 -2.86 -1.84
C ALA A 161 -4.47 -2.49 -1.18
N GLU A 162 -5.55 -2.31 -1.96
CA GLU A 162 -6.92 -2.16 -1.42
C GLU A 162 -7.38 -3.40 -0.66
N TRP A 163 -7.17 -4.60 -1.20
CA TRP A 163 -7.55 -5.85 -0.54
C TRP A 163 -6.86 -6.01 0.83
N VAL A 164 -5.56 -5.69 0.91
CA VAL A 164 -4.78 -5.69 2.16
C VAL A 164 -5.32 -4.64 3.12
N ALA A 165 -5.58 -3.42 2.64
CA ALA A 165 -6.11 -2.36 3.47
C ALA A 165 -7.47 -2.72 4.09
N PHE A 166 -8.38 -3.32 3.33
CA PHE A 166 -9.66 -3.78 3.86
C PHE A 166 -9.52 -4.93 4.85
N ASN A 167 -8.60 -5.86 4.61
CA ASN A 167 -8.28 -6.94 5.56
C ASN A 167 -7.69 -6.42 6.88
N VAL A 168 -6.90 -5.35 6.83
CA VAL A 168 -6.42 -4.65 8.02
C VAL A 168 -7.58 -4.00 8.77
N LEU A 169 -8.46 -3.27 8.09
CA LEU A 169 -9.64 -2.66 8.72
C LEU A 169 -10.56 -3.70 9.37
N GLU A 170 -10.75 -4.85 8.73
CA GLU A 170 -11.57 -5.95 9.25
C GLU A 170 -11.00 -6.55 10.54
N ARG A 171 -9.68 -6.81 10.57
CA ARG A 171 -9.00 -7.28 11.79
C ARG A 171 -9.05 -6.26 12.92
N GLN A 172 -9.13 -4.98 12.58
CA GLN A 172 -9.24 -3.89 13.53
C GLN A 172 -10.69 -3.55 13.92
N GLY A 173 -11.68 -4.27 13.38
CA GLY A 173 -13.10 -4.09 13.67
C GLY A 173 -13.69 -2.77 13.17
N LEU A 174 -13.10 -2.18 12.13
CA LEU A 174 -13.48 -0.85 11.61
C LEU A 174 -14.33 -0.91 10.33
N ASP A 175 -14.24 -1.99 9.59
CA ASP A 175 -14.99 -2.26 8.36
C ASP A 175 -14.94 -3.76 8.04
N THR A 176 -15.53 -4.21 6.93
CA THR A 176 -15.36 -5.59 6.45
C THR A 176 -15.00 -5.64 4.98
N VAL A 177 -14.29 -6.69 4.57
CA VAL A 177 -14.00 -6.93 3.14
C VAL A 177 -15.31 -7.12 2.37
N MET A 178 -16.29 -7.78 2.98
CA MET A 178 -17.62 -7.97 2.40
C MET A 178 -18.33 -6.64 2.10
N ASN A 179 -18.34 -5.70 3.05
CA ASN A 179 -18.95 -4.38 2.84
C ASN A 179 -18.25 -3.62 1.70
N ARG A 180 -16.92 -3.66 1.67
CA ARG A 180 -16.12 -3.00 0.63
C ARG A 180 -16.34 -3.62 -0.75
N ARG A 181 -16.50 -4.95 -0.82
CA ARG A 181 -16.94 -5.66 -2.03
C ARG A 181 -18.29 -5.18 -2.52
N GLN A 182 -19.30 -5.13 -1.65
CA GLN A 182 -20.63 -4.64 -2.03
C GLN A 182 -20.61 -3.20 -2.53
N MET A 183 -19.88 -2.31 -1.85
CA MET A 183 -19.71 -0.92 -2.27
C MET A 183 -18.98 -0.81 -3.62
N ALA A 184 -17.94 -1.61 -3.84
CA ALA A 184 -17.22 -1.64 -5.10
C ALA A 184 -18.09 -2.13 -6.25
N VAL A 185 -18.85 -3.22 -6.06
CA VAL A 185 -19.79 -3.75 -7.06
C VAL A 185 -20.83 -2.68 -7.45
N ALA A 186 -21.40 -1.98 -6.46
CA ALA A 186 -22.33 -0.89 -6.71
C ALA A 186 -21.65 0.27 -7.47
N GLY A 187 -20.41 0.62 -7.09
CA GLY A 187 -19.65 1.73 -7.67
C GLY A 187 -19.23 1.50 -9.12
N ILE A 188 -18.96 0.26 -9.53
CA ILE A 188 -18.54 -0.05 -10.90
C ILE A 188 -19.72 -0.34 -11.85
N ARG A 189 -20.97 -0.28 -11.39
CA ARG A 189 -22.13 -0.71 -12.18
C ARG A 189 -22.23 -0.06 -13.56
N ASN A 190 -21.93 1.24 -13.63
CA ASN A 190 -21.95 2.03 -14.87
C ASN A 190 -20.54 2.32 -15.40
N HIS A 191 -19.54 1.56 -14.95
CA HIS A 191 -18.15 1.81 -15.33
C HIS A 191 -17.97 1.62 -16.85
N ALA A 192 -17.30 2.57 -17.49
CA ALA A 192 -17.11 2.59 -18.95
C ALA A 192 -16.53 1.27 -19.49
N ALA A 193 -15.58 0.68 -18.77
CA ALA A 193 -15.01 -0.63 -19.08
C ALA A 193 -16.05 -1.77 -19.18
N LEU A 194 -17.03 -1.81 -18.27
CA LEU A 194 -18.09 -2.83 -18.30
C LEU A 194 -19.06 -2.61 -19.45
N VAL A 195 -19.45 -1.35 -19.68
CA VAL A 195 -20.32 -0.93 -20.79
C VAL A 195 -19.68 -1.25 -22.13
N ALA A 196 -18.39 -0.95 -22.28
CA ALA A 196 -17.62 -1.23 -23.48
C ALA A 196 -17.20 -2.70 -23.62
N ALA A 197 -17.52 -3.56 -22.63
CA ALA A 197 -17.11 -4.96 -22.59
C ALA A 197 -15.60 -5.16 -22.78
N ARG A 198 -14.77 -4.27 -22.23
CA ARG A 198 -13.31 -4.32 -22.34
C ARG A 198 -12.66 -3.60 -21.16
N LEU A 199 -11.77 -4.30 -20.45
CA LEU A 199 -11.02 -3.74 -19.32
C LEU A 199 -9.74 -3.05 -19.80
N ASP A 200 -9.14 -3.56 -20.88
CA ASP A 200 -7.87 -3.10 -21.42
C ASP A 200 -6.73 -3.27 -20.40
N LEU A 201 -6.56 -4.50 -19.92
CA LEU A 201 -5.59 -4.85 -18.88
C LEU A 201 -4.15 -4.54 -19.28
N GLU A 202 -3.82 -4.49 -20.57
CA GLU A 202 -2.51 -4.01 -21.03
C GLU A 202 -2.26 -2.55 -20.63
N THR A 203 -3.24 -1.67 -20.81
CA THR A 203 -3.15 -0.27 -20.41
C THR A 203 -3.19 -0.14 -18.88
N LEU A 204 -4.10 -0.88 -18.22
CA LEU A 204 -4.21 -0.86 -16.75
C LEU A 204 -3.03 -1.52 -16.05
N GLY A 205 -2.26 -2.35 -16.76
CA GLY A 205 -1.03 -2.97 -16.28
C GLY A 205 0.15 -2.01 -16.20
N ASN A 206 0.07 -0.87 -16.89
CA ASN A 206 1.13 0.14 -16.91
C ASN A 206 0.83 1.31 -15.95
N PRO A 207 1.79 1.81 -15.16
CA PRO A 207 1.58 2.93 -14.24
C PRO A 207 0.99 4.19 -14.89
N ARG A 208 1.46 4.54 -16.09
CA ARG A 208 0.96 5.70 -16.83
C ARG A 208 -0.44 5.44 -17.38
N GLY A 209 -0.67 4.26 -17.94
CA GLY A 209 -1.99 3.87 -18.45
C GLY A 209 -3.05 3.87 -17.34
N PHE A 210 -2.70 3.34 -16.17
CA PHE A 210 -3.52 3.40 -14.97
C PHE A 210 -3.80 4.84 -14.51
N THR A 211 -2.77 5.71 -14.45
CA THR A 211 -2.94 7.13 -14.09
C THR A 211 -3.90 7.83 -15.07
N VAL A 212 -3.73 7.62 -16.37
CA VAL A 212 -4.60 8.22 -17.39
C VAL A 212 -6.05 7.72 -17.24
N ARG A 213 -6.24 6.43 -16.95
CA ARG A 213 -7.57 5.87 -16.69
C ARG A 213 -8.22 6.51 -15.46
N HIS A 214 -7.49 6.57 -14.36
CA HIS A 214 -7.90 7.19 -13.11
C HIS A 214 -8.37 8.63 -13.31
N LEU A 215 -7.60 9.45 -14.04
CA LEU A 215 -7.94 10.85 -14.30
C LEU A 215 -9.17 10.98 -15.21
N ARG A 216 -9.35 10.06 -16.17
CA ARG A 216 -10.46 10.11 -17.13
C ARG A 216 -11.77 9.57 -16.55
N GLU A 217 -11.71 8.48 -15.79
CA GLU A 217 -12.90 7.71 -15.37
C GLU A 217 -13.22 7.88 -13.90
N GLY A 218 -12.35 8.57 -13.16
CA GLY A 218 -12.49 8.83 -11.74
C GLY A 218 -11.67 7.86 -10.89
N SER A 219 -11.12 8.39 -9.80
CA SER A 219 -10.25 7.67 -8.89
C SER A 219 -10.97 6.50 -8.22
N LEU A 220 -12.08 6.77 -7.55
CA LEU A 220 -12.85 5.77 -6.81
C LEU A 220 -13.28 4.57 -7.70
N PRO A 221 -13.95 4.76 -8.85
CA PRO A 221 -14.37 3.62 -9.69
C PRO A 221 -13.19 2.83 -10.26
N THR A 222 -12.07 3.48 -10.60
CA THR A 222 -10.87 2.80 -11.10
C THR A 222 -10.25 1.88 -10.03
N TYR A 223 -10.14 2.37 -8.79
CA TYR A 223 -9.62 1.59 -7.67
C TYR A 223 -10.58 0.48 -7.24
N GLN A 224 -11.90 0.73 -7.26
CA GLN A 224 -12.91 -0.31 -7.01
C GLN A 224 -12.86 -1.43 -8.04
N LEU A 225 -12.64 -1.10 -9.31
CA LEU A 225 -12.45 -2.09 -10.37
C LEU A 225 -11.18 -2.91 -10.14
N ALA A 226 -10.05 -2.25 -9.85
CA ALA A 226 -8.78 -2.91 -9.53
C ALA A 226 -8.91 -3.86 -8.33
N PHE A 227 -9.55 -3.40 -7.26
CA PHE A 227 -9.86 -4.19 -6.07
C PHE A 227 -10.67 -5.44 -6.42
N LEU A 228 -11.79 -5.31 -7.15
CA LEU A 228 -12.63 -6.46 -7.48
C LEU A 228 -11.92 -7.48 -8.38
N MET A 229 -11.05 -7.03 -9.29
CA MET A 229 -10.24 -7.94 -10.10
C MET A 229 -9.21 -8.70 -9.25
N ALA A 230 -8.53 -8.01 -8.33
CA ALA A 230 -7.59 -8.64 -7.42
C ALA A 230 -8.28 -9.58 -6.42
N ASP A 231 -9.43 -9.17 -5.87
CA ASP A 231 -10.24 -9.97 -4.96
C ASP A 231 -10.75 -11.24 -5.64
N TYR A 232 -11.25 -11.15 -6.88
CA TYR A 232 -11.62 -12.33 -7.68
C TYR A 232 -10.44 -13.28 -7.89
N LEU A 233 -9.26 -12.74 -8.24
CA LEU A 233 -8.06 -13.54 -8.43
C LEU A 233 -7.62 -14.21 -7.11
N ILE A 234 -7.73 -13.52 -5.97
CA ILE A 234 -7.43 -14.05 -4.64
C ILE A 234 -8.43 -15.14 -4.23
N GLU A 235 -9.72 -14.97 -4.51
CA GLU A 235 -10.74 -15.99 -4.24
C GLU A 235 -10.50 -17.26 -5.06
N ARG A 236 -10.07 -17.11 -6.31
CA ARG A 236 -9.82 -18.22 -7.23
C ARG A 236 -8.53 -18.98 -6.94
N ASP A 237 -7.43 -18.26 -6.75
CA ASP A 237 -6.07 -18.82 -6.70
C ASP A 237 -5.45 -18.82 -5.29
N GLY A 238 -6.09 -18.14 -4.34
CA GLY A 238 -5.58 -17.89 -3.00
C GLY A 238 -4.58 -16.74 -2.95
N PHE A 239 -4.61 -16.01 -1.83
CA PHE A 239 -3.67 -14.91 -1.57
C PHE A 239 -2.17 -15.30 -1.70
N PRO A 240 -1.72 -16.49 -1.24
CA PRO A 240 -0.32 -16.90 -1.41
C PRO A 240 0.14 -16.94 -2.87
N ARG A 241 -0.77 -17.22 -3.81
CA ARG A 241 -0.44 -17.26 -5.24
C ARG A 241 -0.23 -15.86 -5.81
N VAL A 242 -1.03 -14.88 -5.39
CA VAL A 242 -0.80 -13.45 -5.70
C VAL A 242 0.54 -12.98 -5.12
N VAL A 243 0.86 -13.36 -3.88
CA VAL A 243 2.16 -13.08 -3.27
C VAL A 243 3.31 -13.67 -4.09
N ASN A 244 3.17 -14.91 -4.58
CA ASN A 244 4.18 -15.53 -5.45
C ASN A 244 4.36 -14.81 -6.79
N TYR A 245 3.29 -14.22 -7.35
CA TYR A 245 3.39 -13.39 -8.54
C TYR A 245 4.35 -12.21 -8.30
N PHE A 246 4.21 -11.47 -7.19
CA PHE A 246 5.15 -10.38 -6.89
C PHE A 246 6.59 -10.86 -6.65
N ARG A 247 6.77 -12.02 -6.00
CA ARG A 247 8.11 -12.61 -5.78
C ARG A 247 8.78 -13.09 -7.06
N SER A 248 8.02 -13.45 -8.09
CA SER A 248 8.57 -13.96 -9.36
C SER A 248 9.51 -12.95 -10.06
N PHE A 249 9.34 -11.65 -9.78
CA PHE A 249 10.17 -10.57 -10.32
C PHE A 249 11.62 -10.55 -9.80
N GLU A 250 11.93 -11.30 -8.75
CA GLU A 250 13.32 -11.56 -8.35
C GLU A 250 14.09 -12.32 -9.44
N ARG A 251 13.40 -13.19 -10.19
CA ARG A 251 14.01 -14.08 -11.18
C ARG A 251 13.85 -13.59 -12.61
N LYS A 252 12.72 -12.94 -12.92
CA LYS A 252 12.35 -12.57 -14.29
C LYS A 252 11.62 -11.24 -14.31
N GLN A 253 12.13 -10.28 -15.09
CA GLN A 253 11.50 -8.96 -15.28
C GLN A 253 10.54 -8.96 -16.48
N ASP A 254 9.62 -9.91 -16.51
CA ASP A 254 8.61 -10.05 -17.55
C ASP A 254 7.25 -10.27 -16.90
N ARG A 255 6.44 -9.20 -16.82
CA ARG A 255 5.15 -9.23 -16.13
C ARG A 255 4.17 -10.22 -16.75
N HIS A 256 4.21 -10.40 -18.07
CA HIS A 256 3.31 -11.29 -18.80
C HIS A 256 3.68 -12.75 -18.59
N ALA A 257 4.98 -13.07 -18.71
CA ALA A 257 5.46 -14.42 -18.43
C ALA A 257 5.23 -14.80 -16.96
N ASN A 258 5.53 -13.89 -16.03
CA ASN A 258 5.28 -14.09 -14.60
C ASN A 258 3.80 -14.31 -14.29
N PHE A 259 2.91 -13.55 -14.92
CA PHE A 259 1.46 -13.70 -14.75
C PHE A 259 1.01 -15.08 -15.24
N ARG A 260 1.43 -15.45 -16.45
CA ARG A 260 1.09 -16.76 -17.05
C ARG A 260 1.63 -17.94 -16.25
N GLU A 261 2.88 -17.86 -15.81
CA GLU A 261 3.50 -18.92 -15.00
C GLU A 261 2.85 -19.04 -13.63
N THR A 262 2.43 -17.93 -13.04
CA THR A 262 1.84 -17.94 -11.69
C THR A 262 0.38 -18.36 -11.70
N PHE A 263 -0.42 -17.87 -12.65
CA PHE A 263 -1.87 -18.07 -12.68
C PHE A 263 -2.34 -19.09 -13.73
N GLY A 264 -1.41 -19.65 -14.52
CA GLY A 264 -1.72 -20.69 -15.51
C GLY A 264 -2.46 -20.19 -16.76
N GLN A 265 -2.57 -18.87 -16.95
CA GLN A 265 -3.28 -18.27 -18.09
C GLN A 265 -2.70 -16.92 -18.49
N SER A 266 -2.93 -16.50 -19.74
CA SER A 266 -2.52 -15.17 -20.20
C SER A 266 -3.36 -14.05 -19.59
N LEU A 267 -2.89 -12.81 -19.72
CA LEU A 267 -3.61 -11.64 -19.23
C LEU A 267 -4.92 -11.44 -20.00
N GLU A 268 -4.95 -11.73 -21.30
CA GLU A 268 -6.14 -11.64 -22.14
C GLU A 268 -7.19 -12.69 -21.76
N GLN A 269 -6.76 -13.91 -21.43
CA GLN A 269 -7.66 -14.95 -20.93
C GLN A 269 -8.29 -14.51 -19.59
N PHE A 270 -7.48 -13.98 -18.68
CA PHE A 270 -7.97 -13.42 -17.42
C PHE A 270 -8.92 -12.24 -17.65
N GLU A 271 -8.63 -11.31 -18.57
CA GLU A 271 -9.49 -10.18 -18.88
C GLU A 271 -10.90 -10.64 -19.28
N GLN A 272 -11.00 -11.64 -20.14
CA GLN A 272 -12.30 -12.17 -20.59
C GLN A 272 -13.07 -12.81 -19.43
N GLU A 273 -12.39 -13.63 -18.63
CA GLU A 273 -12.94 -14.31 -17.48
C GLU A 273 -13.45 -13.33 -16.42
N VAL A 274 -12.59 -12.40 -15.97
CA VAL A 274 -12.93 -11.46 -14.91
C VAL A 274 -13.99 -10.47 -15.37
N LEU A 275 -13.99 -10.05 -16.64
CA LEU A 275 -15.07 -9.24 -17.19
C LEU A 275 -16.42 -9.97 -17.16
N ALA A 276 -16.46 -11.26 -17.49
CA ALA A 276 -17.68 -12.06 -17.41
C ALA A 276 -18.18 -12.18 -15.97
N HIS A 277 -17.27 -12.38 -15.01
CA HIS A 277 -17.58 -12.39 -13.59
C HIS A 277 -18.13 -11.04 -13.11
N LEU A 278 -17.43 -9.93 -13.40
CA LEU A 278 -17.87 -8.58 -12.98
C LEU A 278 -19.27 -8.25 -13.54
N LYS A 279 -19.56 -8.65 -14.79
CA LYS A 279 -20.89 -8.49 -15.38
C LYS A 279 -21.97 -9.36 -14.72
N SER A 280 -21.62 -10.48 -14.10
CA SER A 280 -22.61 -11.33 -13.42
C SER A 280 -22.97 -10.79 -12.04
N VAL A 281 -22.02 -10.20 -11.32
CA VAL A 281 -22.22 -9.67 -9.96
C VAL A 281 -22.80 -8.26 -9.92
N VAL A 282 -22.71 -7.49 -11.02
CA VAL A 282 -23.24 -6.12 -11.13
C VAL A 282 -24.74 -6.08 -11.51
N ARG A 283 -25.27 -7.18 -12.05
CA ARG A 283 -26.67 -7.30 -12.51
C ARG A 283 -27.69 -7.07 -11.40
#